data_AF-A0A0J9WPL6-F1
#
_entry.id   AF-A0A0J9WPL6-F1
#
_cell.length_a   1.000
_cell.length_b   1.000
_cell.length_c   1.000
_cell.angle_alpha   90.00
_cell.angle_beta   90.00
_cell.angle_gamma   90.00
#
_symmetry.space_group_name_H-M   'P 1'
#
loop_
_entity.id
_entity.type
_entity.pdbx_description
1 polymer ?
#
loop_
_entity_poly.entity_id
_entity_poly.type
_entity_poly.pdbx_seq_one_letter_code
_entity_poly.pdbx_strand_id
1 'polypeptide(L)'
;MSFRGPRSRPRQEEGGGLNNFRVLDQSQPDPVNTPDLPQSSRTFRVAAFVFHLGMSMLESRRGREALVMLISDAWRASDRRAQKTFIPKSNFQTDLNEARRFVDTFLAKCRAEPPNIIISDRITGEGLAQRVDWPSILGSQIGDYNPKWAAMFRLNKSVVDSAVNAAELRDVEALQKILFLLSISVAHELVHMLMGFMFGDSERLTPPVINHPPGTPRGPRAGESGRYWEAKFFGCVVEAHHDPRDPRGSNQAGIFFGTLDGRRSFPMQHQIIMRYVQLDFTVPIYSSNIATSRISAGAVAMQDIRRPSRFPDVGGDLTPYFEMINSLPRQRVSRDGLEEIMHMAMRPEFVRPVSVRV
;
A
#
# COMPACT_ATOMS: atom_id res chain seq x y z
N MET A 1 -11.38 44.34 -37.29
CA MET A 1 -12.17 43.11 -37.06
C MET A 1 -11.20 41.99 -36.74
N SER A 2 -11.20 41.50 -35.50
CA SER A 2 -10.22 40.52 -34.99
C SER A 2 -10.86 39.13 -34.98
N PHE A 3 -10.28 38.21 -35.75
CA PHE A 3 -10.67 36.80 -35.79
C PHE A 3 -10.19 36.10 -34.51
N ARG A 4 -11.13 35.70 -33.64
CA ARG A 4 -10.86 34.75 -32.55
C ARG A 4 -10.93 33.34 -33.11
N GLY A 5 -9.78 32.67 -33.17
CA GLY A 5 -9.69 31.24 -33.48
C GLY A 5 -10.46 30.38 -32.46
N PRO A 6 -10.82 29.14 -32.84
CA PRO A 6 -11.59 28.26 -31.97
C PRO A 6 -10.78 27.92 -30.72
N ARG A 7 -11.36 28.24 -29.55
CA ARG A 7 -10.86 27.81 -28.24
C ARG A 7 -10.81 26.29 -28.21
N SER A 8 -9.61 25.72 -28.21
CA SER A 8 -9.37 24.33 -27.90
C SER A 8 -9.97 24.02 -26.52
N ARG A 9 -10.98 23.15 -26.49
CA ARG A 9 -11.47 22.57 -25.23
C ARG A 9 -10.29 21.91 -24.51
N PRO A 10 -10.17 22.04 -23.17
CA PRO A 10 -9.24 21.21 -22.44
C PRO A 10 -9.61 19.75 -22.71
N ARG A 11 -8.65 18.95 -23.17
CA ARG A 11 -8.82 17.49 -23.24
C ARG A 11 -9.28 17.05 -21.85
N GLN A 12 -10.46 16.43 -21.77
CA GLN A 12 -10.86 15.67 -20.60
C GLN A 12 -9.68 14.75 -20.25
N GLU A 13 -9.21 14.81 -19.00
CA GLU A 13 -8.23 13.86 -18.50
C GLU A 13 -8.82 12.46 -18.73
N GLU A 14 -8.21 11.72 -19.64
CA GLU A 14 -8.53 10.31 -19.87
C GLU A 14 -8.33 9.56 -18.55
N GLY A 15 -9.44 9.27 -17.87
CA GLY A 15 -9.45 8.58 -16.59
C GLY A 15 -8.82 7.19 -16.71
N GLY A 16 -8.03 6.80 -15.72
CA GLY A 16 -7.50 5.44 -15.57
C GLY A 16 -5.98 5.29 -15.45
N GLY A 17 -5.20 6.36 -15.66
CA GLY A 17 -3.74 6.37 -15.42
C GLY A 17 -3.34 6.69 -13.98
N LEU A 18 -2.03 6.78 -13.72
CA LEU A 18 -1.48 7.31 -12.47
C LEU A 18 -0.88 8.70 -12.73
N ASN A 19 -1.60 9.74 -12.28
CA ASN A 19 -1.13 11.12 -12.36
C ASN A 19 -0.17 11.42 -11.21
N ASN A 20 0.90 12.16 -11.48
CA ASN A 20 1.91 12.56 -10.49
C ASN A 20 2.45 11.39 -9.63
N PHE A 21 2.59 10.20 -10.21
CA PHE A 21 3.10 9.02 -9.50
C PHE A 21 4.62 9.04 -9.48
N ARG A 22 5.20 9.06 -8.28
CA ARG A 22 6.64 9.23 -8.08
C ARG A 22 7.22 8.04 -7.34
N VAL A 23 8.37 7.58 -7.78
CA VAL A 23 9.11 6.49 -7.16
C VAL A 23 10.52 6.98 -6.87
N LEU A 24 10.95 6.91 -5.61
CA LEU A 24 12.23 7.43 -5.15
C LEU A 24 13.11 6.28 -4.65
N ASP A 25 14.43 6.37 -4.73
CA ASP A 25 15.35 5.36 -4.19
C ASP A 25 16.06 5.86 -2.93
N GLN A 26 15.84 5.19 -1.79
CA GLN A 26 16.45 5.51 -0.50
C GLN A 26 17.51 4.47 -0.13
N SER A 27 18.52 4.35 -0.98
CA SER A 27 19.65 3.41 -0.83
C SER A 27 20.98 4.11 -0.52
N GLN A 28 21.05 5.44 -0.68
CA GLN A 28 22.27 6.20 -0.44
C GLN A 28 22.55 6.33 1.06
N PRO A 29 23.83 6.46 1.49
CA PRO A 29 24.17 6.63 2.91
C PRO A 29 23.46 7.81 3.58
N ASP A 30 23.39 8.95 2.86
CA ASP A 30 22.57 10.10 3.25
C ASP A 30 21.09 9.78 2.99
N PRO A 31 20.24 9.71 4.04
CA PRO A 31 18.83 9.33 3.89
C PRO A 31 17.98 10.41 3.19
N VAL A 32 18.46 11.65 3.10
CA VAL A 32 17.78 12.75 2.40
C VAL A 32 18.08 12.69 0.90
N ASN A 33 19.23 12.16 0.49
CA ASN A 33 19.54 11.95 -0.92
C ASN A 33 18.71 10.80 -1.51
N THR A 34 17.48 11.11 -1.90
CA THR A 34 16.48 10.14 -2.40
C THR A 34 16.15 10.45 -3.87
N PRO A 35 17.02 10.06 -4.83
CA PRO A 35 16.83 10.39 -6.24
C PRO A 35 15.53 9.80 -6.82
N ASP A 36 14.95 10.51 -7.79
CA ASP A 36 13.77 10.07 -8.52
C ASP A 36 14.12 8.95 -9.52
N LEU A 37 13.30 7.90 -9.54
CA LEU A 37 13.44 6.80 -10.48
C LEU A 37 12.59 7.09 -11.72
N PRO A 38 13.16 7.02 -12.94
CA PRO A 38 12.40 7.29 -14.16
C PRO A 38 11.41 6.16 -14.44
N GLN A 39 10.33 6.47 -15.17
CA GLN A 39 9.34 5.48 -15.65
C GLN A 39 9.96 4.33 -16.45
N SER A 40 11.12 4.58 -17.07
CA SER A 40 11.87 3.56 -17.82
C SER A 40 12.59 2.54 -16.91
N SER A 41 12.63 2.76 -15.60
CA SER A 41 13.24 1.81 -14.67
C SER A 41 12.28 0.67 -14.34
N ARG A 42 12.84 -0.54 -14.16
CA ARG A 42 12.08 -1.74 -13.79
C ARG A 42 11.44 -1.58 -12.42
N THR A 43 12.19 -1.01 -11.48
CA THR A 43 11.74 -0.69 -10.13
C THR A 43 10.51 0.23 -10.14
N PHE A 44 10.49 1.26 -11.00
CA PHE A 44 9.32 2.12 -11.16
C PHE A 44 8.11 1.32 -11.63
N ARG A 45 8.25 0.46 -12.65
CA ARG A 45 7.14 -0.36 -13.16
C ARG A 45 6.60 -1.32 -12.09
N VAL A 46 7.48 -1.93 -11.29
CA VAL A 46 7.08 -2.76 -10.13
C VAL A 46 6.29 -1.92 -9.12
N ALA A 47 6.79 -0.75 -8.73
CA ALA A 47 6.11 0.14 -7.80
C ALA A 47 4.73 0.60 -8.31
N ALA A 48 4.64 0.95 -9.59
CA ALA A 48 3.39 1.36 -10.23
C ALA A 48 2.36 0.22 -10.25
N PHE A 49 2.78 -1.00 -10.58
CA PHE A 49 1.94 -2.20 -10.53
C PHE A 49 1.37 -2.40 -9.13
N VAL A 50 2.25 -2.47 -8.12
CA VAL A 50 1.83 -2.85 -6.77
C VAL A 50 1.00 -1.77 -6.11
N PHE A 51 1.26 -0.49 -6.42
CA PHE A 51 0.39 0.60 -6.02
C PHE A 51 -0.98 0.53 -6.67
N HIS A 52 -1.04 0.33 -7.99
CA HIS A 52 -2.30 0.23 -8.70
C HIS A 52 -3.13 -0.96 -8.22
N LEU A 53 -2.51 -2.13 -8.05
CA LEU A 53 -3.17 -3.33 -7.54
C LEU A 53 -3.65 -3.13 -6.09
N GLY A 54 -2.79 -2.62 -5.20
CA GLY A 54 -3.16 -2.34 -3.80
C GLY A 54 -4.34 -1.37 -3.69
N MET A 55 -4.30 -0.25 -4.43
CA MET A 55 -5.43 0.68 -4.51
C MET A 55 -6.70 0.02 -5.08
N SER A 56 -6.57 -0.86 -6.07
CA SER A 56 -7.71 -1.57 -6.67
C SER A 56 -8.36 -2.56 -5.69
N MET A 57 -7.58 -3.19 -4.81
CA MET A 57 -8.12 -3.98 -3.71
C MET A 57 -8.98 -3.13 -2.78
N LEU A 58 -8.48 -1.94 -2.38
CA LEU A 58 -9.19 -1.00 -1.51
C LEU A 58 -10.45 -0.41 -2.16
N GLU A 59 -10.40 -0.10 -3.46
CA GLU A 59 -11.51 0.48 -4.21
C GLU A 59 -12.58 -0.53 -4.63
N SER A 60 -12.28 -1.83 -4.58
CA SER A 60 -13.24 -2.89 -4.81
C SER A 60 -14.43 -2.78 -3.84
N ARG A 61 -15.58 -3.37 -4.20
CA ARG A 61 -16.76 -3.37 -3.33
C ARG A 61 -16.44 -3.86 -1.91
N ARG A 62 -15.75 -5.00 -1.80
CA ARG A 62 -15.37 -5.58 -0.50
C ARG A 62 -14.33 -4.72 0.22
N GLY A 63 -13.38 -4.13 -0.51
CA GLY A 63 -12.40 -3.21 0.05
C GLY A 63 -13.07 -1.99 0.69
N ARG A 64 -13.99 -1.34 -0.02
CA ARG A 64 -14.75 -0.20 0.51
C ARG A 64 -15.60 -0.58 1.72
N GLU A 65 -16.29 -1.72 1.66
CA GLU A 65 -17.06 -2.24 2.80
C GLU A 65 -16.16 -2.46 4.03
N ALA A 66 -14.96 -3.03 3.85
CA ALA A 66 -13.98 -3.22 4.91
C ALA A 66 -13.47 -1.89 5.50
N LEU A 67 -13.18 -0.90 4.65
CA LEU A 67 -12.74 0.43 5.09
C LEU A 67 -13.84 1.19 5.84
N VAL A 68 -15.10 1.09 5.39
CA VAL A 68 -16.24 1.69 6.10
C VAL A 68 -16.39 1.07 7.49
N MET A 69 -16.31 -0.26 7.61
CA MET A 69 -16.32 -0.94 8.91
C MET A 69 -15.17 -0.46 9.81
N LEU A 70 -13.95 -0.37 9.25
CA LEU A 70 -12.77 0.11 9.96
C LEU A 70 -12.98 1.51 10.57
N ILE A 71 -13.37 2.50 9.76
CA ILE A 71 -13.50 3.88 10.26
C ILE A 71 -14.67 4.02 11.24
N SER A 72 -15.77 3.27 11.02
CA SER A 72 -16.89 3.26 11.95
C SER A 72 -16.48 2.67 13.29
N ASP A 73 -15.80 1.52 13.31
CA ASP A 73 -15.34 0.86 14.54
C ASP A 73 -14.26 1.66 15.26
N ALA A 74 -13.30 2.24 14.52
CA ALA A 74 -12.30 3.12 15.10
C ALA A 74 -12.94 4.37 15.74
N TRP A 75 -13.93 4.97 15.08
CA TRP A 75 -14.71 6.07 15.66
C TRP A 75 -15.43 5.68 16.95
N ARG A 76 -15.97 4.45 17.03
CA ARG A 76 -16.63 3.96 18.25
C ARG A 76 -15.63 3.79 19.40
N ALA A 77 -14.44 3.29 19.09
CA ALA A 77 -13.41 2.97 20.06
C ALA A 77 -12.64 4.21 20.55
N SER A 78 -12.66 5.30 19.78
CA SER A 78 -12.02 6.57 20.12
C SER A 78 -12.77 7.35 21.21
N ASP A 79 -12.03 7.88 22.19
CA ASP A 79 -12.57 8.80 23.19
C ASP A 79 -13.01 10.13 22.54
N ARG A 80 -14.32 10.36 22.51
CA ARG A 80 -14.96 11.49 21.82
C ARG A 80 -14.64 12.86 22.43
N ARG A 81 -14.20 12.93 23.69
CA ARG A 81 -14.03 14.21 24.41
C ARG A 81 -12.63 14.82 24.32
N ALA A 82 -11.65 14.06 23.83
CA ALA A 82 -10.24 14.48 23.83
C ALA A 82 -9.62 14.64 22.42
N GLN A 83 -10.40 14.48 21.34
CA GLN A 83 -9.83 14.19 20.03
C GLN A 83 -10.13 15.24 18.95
N LYS A 84 -9.07 15.89 18.45
CA LYS A 84 -9.02 16.42 17.08
C LYS A 84 -9.38 15.29 16.12
N THR A 85 -10.40 15.50 15.31
CA THR A 85 -10.90 14.56 14.31
C THR A 85 -11.47 15.35 13.16
N PHE A 86 -11.30 14.81 11.97
CA PHE A 86 -11.82 15.37 10.73
C PHE A 86 -13.14 14.70 10.32
N ILE A 87 -13.73 13.91 11.22
CA ILE A 87 -15.04 13.31 11.01
C ILE A 87 -16.09 14.39 11.24
N PRO A 88 -17.01 14.63 10.29
CA PRO A 88 -18.09 15.56 10.53
C PRO A 88 -18.97 15.03 11.67
N LYS A 89 -19.58 15.93 12.45
CA LYS A 89 -20.21 15.59 13.75
C LYS A 89 -21.40 14.63 13.65
N SER A 90 -21.91 14.35 12.46
CA SER A 90 -22.87 13.27 12.22
C SER A 90 -22.18 11.93 12.46
N ASN A 91 -22.71 11.15 13.39
CA ASN A 91 -22.09 9.89 13.75
C ASN A 91 -22.01 8.96 12.53
N PHE A 92 -20.80 8.55 12.13
CA PHE A 92 -20.58 7.42 11.20
C PHE A 92 -21.27 6.11 11.62
N GLN A 93 -21.83 6.06 12.84
CA GLN A 93 -22.66 4.97 13.33
C GLN A 93 -24.08 4.99 12.75
N THR A 94 -24.63 6.17 12.47
CA THR A 94 -26.02 6.36 12.02
C THR A 94 -26.10 6.80 10.56
N ASP A 95 -25.05 7.43 10.03
CA ASP A 95 -24.97 7.79 8.60
C ASP A 95 -23.85 7.00 7.89
N LEU A 96 -24.20 5.79 7.43
CA LEU A 96 -23.31 4.97 6.60
C LEU A 96 -22.98 5.63 5.25
N ASN A 97 -23.82 6.53 4.74
CA ASN A 97 -23.53 7.22 3.48
C ASN A 97 -22.41 8.23 3.69
N GLU A 98 -22.33 8.84 4.86
CA GLU A 98 -21.22 9.72 5.19
C GLU A 98 -19.90 8.97 5.37
N ALA A 99 -19.91 7.82 6.06
CA ALA A 99 -18.74 6.96 6.16
C ALA A 99 -18.23 6.53 4.78
N ARG A 100 -19.15 6.16 3.87
CA ARG A 100 -18.83 5.86 2.46
C ARG A 100 -18.21 7.06 1.75
N ARG A 101 -18.82 8.25 1.83
CA ARG A 101 -18.28 9.48 1.22
C ARG A 101 -16.89 9.81 1.76
N PHE A 102 -16.63 9.58 3.04
CA PHE A 102 -15.32 9.82 3.66
C PHE A 102 -14.25 8.86 3.10
N VAL A 103 -14.55 7.56 3.04
CA VAL A 103 -13.68 6.55 2.41
C VAL A 103 -13.45 6.88 0.93
N ASP A 104 -14.51 7.23 0.20
CA ASP A 104 -14.42 7.57 -1.22
C ASP A 104 -13.57 8.81 -1.45
N THR A 105 -13.65 9.81 -0.56
CA THR A 105 -12.82 11.02 -0.61
C THR A 105 -11.35 10.68 -0.40
N PHE A 106 -11.03 9.84 0.59
CA PHE A 106 -9.65 9.38 0.84
C PHE A 106 -9.09 8.64 -0.38
N LEU A 107 -9.81 7.64 -0.88
CA LEU A 107 -9.38 6.84 -2.02
C LEU A 107 -9.22 7.69 -3.28
N ALA A 108 -10.15 8.62 -3.54
CA ALA A 108 -10.05 9.55 -4.66
C ALA A 108 -8.80 10.43 -4.56
N LYS A 109 -8.46 10.94 -3.37
CA LYS A 109 -7.23 11.71 -3.14
C LYS A 109 -5.98 10.87 -3.37
N CYS A 110 -5.92 9.64 -2.86
CA CYS A 110 -4.82 8.70 -3.12
C CYS A 110 -4.68 8.33 -4.59
N ARG A 111 -5.78 8.23 -5.34
CA ARG A 111 -5.74 7.91 -6.78
C ARG A 111 -5.34 9.11 -7.63
N ALA A 112 -5.83 10.30 -7.30
CA ALA A 112 -5.54 11.53 -8.03
C ALA A 112 -4.12 12.03 -7.81
N GLU A 113 -3.63 11.94 -6.56
CA GLU A 113 -2.31 12.42 -6.15
C GLU A 113 -1.64 11.37 -5.25
N PRO A 114 -1.12 10.26 -5.82
CA PRO A 114 -0.53 9.17 -5.06
C PRO A 114 0.57 9.64 -4.10
N PRO A 115 0.71 9.00 -2.91
CA PRO A 115 1.86 9.24 -2.05
C PRO A 115 3.16 8.99 -2.83
N ASN A 116 4.25 9.66 -2.46
CA ASN A 116 5.55 9.33 -3.04
C ASN A 116 5.96 7.93 -2.56
N ILE A 117 6.23 7.02 -3.49
CA ILE A 117 6.65 5.66 -3.16
C ILE A 117 8.17 5.64 -3.04
N ILE A 118 8.68 5.39 -1.84
CA ILE A 118 10.12 5.36 -1.58
C ILE A 118 10.57 3.91 -1.47
N ILE A 119 11.44 3.49 -2.38
CA ILE A 119 12.07 2.17 -2.35
C ILE A 119 13.24 2.24 -1.37
N SER A 120 13.07 1.66 -0.20
CA SER A 120 13.98 1.86 0.93
C SER A 120 14.61 0.56 1.39
N ASP A 121 15.92 0.56 1.62
CA ASP A 121 16.61 -0.54 2.29
C ASP A 121 16.61 -0.40 3.83
N ARG A 122 15.94 0.62 4.38
CA ARG A 122 16.02 1.02 5.80
C ARG A 122 14.83 0.55 6.63
N ILE A 123 13.85 -0.11 6.03
CA ILE A 123 12.64 -0.58 6.71
C ILE A 123 12.68 -2.08 7.01
N THR A 124 12.03 -2.47 8.11
CA THR A 124 11.70 -3.88 8.39
C THR A 124 10.33 -4.20 7.82
N GLY A 125 10.10 -5.46 7.42
CA GLY A 125 8.87 -5.85 6.72
C GLY A 125 8.86 -5.38 5.26
N GLU A 126 7.72 -5.49 4.62
CA GLU A 126 7.54 -5.28 3.17
C GLU A 126 7.18 -3.83 2.80
N GLY A 127 6.51 -3.12 3.70
CA GLY A 127 6.09 -1.74 3.53
C GLY A 127 6.02 -1.00 4.87
N LEU A 128 6.04 0.34 4.81
CA LEU A 128 5.89 1.20 5.98
C LEU A 128 5.38 2.58 5.57
N ALA A 129 4.26 3.02 6.15
CA ALA A 129 3.80 4.40 6.08
C ALA A 129 4.02 5.11 7.42
N GLN A 130 5.07 5.93 7.49
CA GLN A 130 5.29 6.82 8.63
C GLN A 130 4.46 8.08 8.45
N ARG A 131 3.32 8.14 9.13
CA ARG A 131 2.40 9.29 9.10
C ARG A 131 3.01 10.51 9.76
N VAL A 132 2.61 11.68 9.29
CA VAL A 132 2.89 12.97 9.92
C VAL A 132 1.59 13.66 10.39
N ASP A 133 1.71 14.66 11.27
CA ASP A 133 0.62 15.60 11.58
C ASP A 133 0.37 16.49 10.36
N TRP A 134 -0.21 15.92 9.31
CA TRP A 134 -0.49 16.62 8.06
C TRP A 134 -1.26 17.93 8.24
N PRO A 135 -2.16 18.11 9.23
CA PRO A 135 -2.85 19.38 9.41
C PRO A 135 -1.96 20.56 9.81
N SER A 136 -0.85 20.32 10.52
CA SER A 136 0.10 21.40 10.83
C SER A 136 0.91 21.84 9.61
N ILE A 137 1.00 20.99 8.59
CA ILE A 137 1.73 21.26 7.34
C ILE A 137 0.79 21.85 6.27
N LEU A 138 -0.40 21.26 6.08
CA LEU A 138 -1.26 21.53 4.92
C LEU A 138 -2.47 22.42 5.24
N GLY A 139 -2.87 22.51 6.51
CA GLY A 139 -4.12 23.15 6.91
C GLY A 139 -5.09 22.19 7.61
N SER A 140 -6.12 22.76 8.23
CA SER A 140 -7.01 22.06 9.15
C SER A 140 -8.34 21.62 8.54
N GLN A 141 -8.43 21.51 7.20
CA GLN A 141 -9.62 20.98 6.52
C GLN A 141 -9.33 19.65 5.83
N ILE A 142 -10.35 18.79 5.74
CA ILE A 142 -10.30 17.53 4.96
C ILE A 142 -9.87 17.79 3.51
N GLY A 143 -10.32 18.92 2.95
CA GLY A 143 -9.99 19.35 1.60
C GLY A 143 -8.48 19.53 1.38
N ASP A 144 -7.75 19.92 2.42
CA ASP A 144 -6.32 20.23 2.37
C ASP A 144 -5.45 18.96 2.34
N TYR A 145 -6.00 17.82 2.78
CA TYR A 145 -5.25 16.57 2.83
C TYR A 145 -4.66 16.21 1.46
N ASN A 146 -3.36 15.96 1.44
CA ASN A 146 -2.62 15.47 0.30
C ASN A 146 -1.77 14.25 0.70
N PRO A 147 -1.98 13.07 0.10
CA PRO A 147 -1.22 11.86 0.42
C PRO A 147 0.31 12.02 0.32
N LYS A 148 0.80 12.89 -0.58
CA LYS A 148 2.25 13.17 -0.75
C LYS A 148 2.92 13.85 0.43
N TRP A 149 2.12 14.46 1.30
CA TRP A 149 2.56 15.21 2.47
C TRP A 149 2.11 14.57 3.77
N ALA A 150 1.29 13.51 3.70
CA ALA A 150 0.66 12.91 4.87
C ALA A 150 1.44 11.73 5.46
N ALA A 151 2.35 11.14 4.68
CA ALA A 151 3.21 10.07 5.16
C ALA A 151 4.47 9.92 4.31
N MET A 152 5.56 9.47 4.94
CA MET A 152 6.68 8.86 4.23
C MET A 152 6.31 7.40 3.94
N PHE A 153 5.92 7.12 2.69
CA PHE A 153 5.44 5.82 2.25
C PHE A 153 6.57 5.01 1.60
N ARG A 154 6.93 3.89 2.22
CA ARG A 154 8.11 3.10 1.86
C ARG A 154 7.76 1.67 1.51
N LEU A 155 8.45 1.13 0.50
CA LEU A 155 8.48 -0.28 0.15
C LEU A 155 9.87 -0.83 0.33
N ASN A 156 9.96 -2.08 0.76
CA ASN A 156 11.25 -2.71 1.04
C ASN A 156 12.01 -2.99 -0.27
N LYS A 157 13.18 -2.37 -0.40
CA LYS A 157 14.03 -2.48 -1.59
C LYS A 157 14.35 -3.94 -1.94
N SER A 158 14.72 -4.76 -0.96
CA SER A 158 15.06 -6.16 -1.22
C SER A 158 13.91 -6.94 -1.86
N VAL A 159 12.67 -6.65 -1.47
CA VAL A 159 11.48 -7.32 -2.01
C VAL A 159 11.17 -6.82 -3.43
N VAL A 160 11.32 -5.51 -3.66
CA VAL A 160 11.13 -4.91 -5.00
C VAL A 160 12.20 -5.42 -5.97
N ASP A 161 13.47 -5.45 -5.57
CA ASP A 161 14.57 -5.99 -6.36
C ASP A 161 14.36 -7.49 -6.62
N SER A 162 13.77 -8.23 -5.68
CA SER A 162 13.39 -9.63 -5.89
C SER A 162 12.33 -9.81 -6.98
N ALA A 163 11.35 -8.89 -7.08
CA ALA A 163 10.40 -8.91 -8.19
C ALA A 163 11.10 -8.65 -9.53
N VAL A 164 12.00 -7.68 -9.58
CA VAL A 164 12.79 -7.40 -10.78
C VAL A 164 13.60 -8.64 -11.19
N ASN A 165 14.32 -9.25 -10.25
CA ASN A 165 15.12 -10.44 -10.51
C ASN A 165 14.28 -11.64 -10.96
N ALA A 166 13.13 -11.88 -10.34
CA ALA A 166 12.20 -12.93 -10.77
C ALA A 166 11.74 -12.71 -12.21
N ALA A 167 11.49 -11.46 -12.59
CA ALA A 167 11.10 -11.14 -13.96
C ALA A 167 12.24 -11.36 -14.98
N GLU A 168 13.48 -11.04 -14.62
CA GLU A 168 14.64 -11.27 -15.48
C GLU A 168 14.92 -12.76 -15.70
N LEU A 169 14.70 -13.58 -14.66
CA LEU A 169 14.79 -15.03 -14.73
C LEU A 169 13.56 -15.67 -15.40
N ARG A 170 12.54 -14.88 -15.78
CA ARG A 170 11.25 -15.33 -16.30
C ARG A 170 10.55 -16.33 -15.36
N ASP A 171 10.79 -16.20 -14.05
CA ASP A 171 10.10 -16.96 -13.01
C ASP A 171 8.75 -16.29 -12.71
N VAL A 172 7.75 -16.66 -13.52
CA VAL A 172 6.39 -16.08 -13.47
C VAL A 172 5.75 -16.29 -12.10
N GLU A 173 5.87 -17.50 -11.53
CA GLU A 173 5.25 -17.82 -10.25
C GLU A 173 5.86 -16.99 -9.11
N ALA A 174 7.18 -16.86 -9.06
CA ALA A 174 7.84 -16.03 -8.05
C ALA A 174 7.49 -14.56 -8.22
N LEU A 175 7.50 -14.04 -9.47
CA LEU A 175 7.10 -12.68 -9.75
C LEU A 175 5.69 -12.39 -9.23
N GLN A 176 4.72 -13.25 -9.54
CA GLN A 176 3.33 -13.09 -9.10
C GLN A 176 3.21 -13.11 -7.57
N LYS A 177 3.92 -14.02 -6.89
CA LYS A 177 3.95 -14.06 -5.42
C LYS A 177 4.49 -12.76 -4.83
N ILE A 178 5.59 -12.23 -5.35
CA ILE A 178 6.22 -11.00 -4.84
C ILE A 178 5.33 -9.78 -5.12
N LEU A 179 4.75 -9.68 -6.33
CA LEU A 179 3.83 -8.59 -6.68
C LEU A 179 2.59 -8.60 -5.80
N PHE A 180 2.03 -9.78 -5.53
CA PHE A 180 0.90 -9.92 -4.61
C PHE A 180 1.26 -9.48 -3.19
N LEU A 181 2.39 -9.95 -2.66
CA LEU A 181 2.89 -9.57 -1.32
C LEU A 181 3.03 -8.05 -1.19
N LEU A 182 3.77 -7.42 -2.12
CA LEU A 182 3.97 -5.96 -2.12
C LEU A 182 2.65 -5.20 -2.27
N SER A 183 1.70 -5.71 -3.04
CA SER A 183 0.40 -5.04 -3.25
C SER A 183 -0.49 -5.10 -2.01
N ILE A 184 -0.45 -6.22 -1.26
CA ILE A 184 -1.09 -6.31 0.06
C ILE A 184 -0.45 -5.29 0.99
N SER A 185 0.89 -5.23 1.04
CA SER A 185 1.60 -4.25 1.86
C SER A 185 1.24 -2.82 1.49
N VAL A 186 1.12 -2.49 0.20
CA VAL A 186 0.65 -1.16 -0.20
C VAL A 186 -0.76 -0.87 0.33
N ALA A 187 -1.70 -1.79 0.14
CA ALA A 187 -3.06 -1.62 0.64
C ALA A 187 -3.09 -1.47 2.17
N HIS A 188 -2.31 -2.28 2.88
CA HIS A 188 -2.13 -2.26 4.33
C HIS A 188 -1.63 -0.90 4.83
N GLU A 189 -0.57 -0.37 4.22
CA GLU A 189 0.00 0.92 4.61
C GLU A 189 -0.92 2.10 4.26
N LEU A 190 -1.67 2.02 3.15
CA LEU A 190 -2.70 3.00 2.82
C LEU A 190 -3.85 2.99 3.85
N VAL A 191 -4.17 1.84 4.44
CA VAL A 191 -5.14 1.75 5.53
C VAL A 191 -4.62 2.49 6.78
N HIS A 192 -3.33 2.41 7.09
CA HIS A 192 -2.76 3.27 8.14
C HIS A 192 -2.88 4.76 7.79
N MET A 193 -2.62 5.13 6.53
CA MET A 193 -2.81 6.50 6.08
C MET A 193 -4.27 6.97 6.21
N LEU A 194 -5.27 6.10 6.02
CA LEU A 194 -6.68 6.42 6.27
C LEU A 194 -6.91 6.77 7.75
N MET A 195 -6.27 6.06 8.69
CA MET A 195 -6.31 6.44 10.11
C MET A 195 -5.68 7.82 10.35
N GLY A 196 -4.61 8.15 9.62
CA GLY A 196 -4.01 9.50 9.62
C GLY A 196 -4.93 10.56 9.02
N PHE A 197 -5.64 10.25 7.94
CA PHE A 197 -6.64 11.14 7.33
C PHE A 197 -7.80 11.43 8.29
N MET A 198 -8.23 10.43 9.05
CA MET A 198 -9.32 10.53 10.02
C MET A 198 -8.98 11.38 11.25
N PHE A 199 -7.77 11.25 11.78
CA PHE A 199 -7.38 11.89 13.06
C PHE A 199 -6.42 13.06 12.91
N GLY A 200 -5.70 13.14 11.78
CA GLY A 200 -4.68 14.15 11.49
C GLY A 200 -3.60 14.22 12.53
N ASP A 201 -3.02 13.07 12.89
CA ASP A 201 -1.99 12.93 13.91
C ASP A 201 -1.00 11.83 13.50
N SER A 202 0.29 12.07 13.74
CA SER A 202 1.39 11.12 13.52
C SER A 202 1.50 10.05 14.60
N GLU A 203 1.15 10.36 15.85
CA GLU A 203 1.47 9.55 17.02
C GLU A 203 0.31 8.66 17.48
N ARG A 204 -0.93 9.01 17.09
CA ARG A 204 -2.11 8.24 17.51
C ARG A 204 -2.09 6.82 16.97
N LEU A 205 -1.83 5.88 17.87
CA LEU A 205 -1.91 4.47 17.59
C LEU A 205 -3.36 4.08 17.26
N THR A 206 -3.49 3.14 16.33
CA THR A 206 -4.77 2.48 16.06
C THR A 206 -5.34 1.93 17.38
N PRO A 207 -6.64 2.11 17.69
CA PRO A 207 -7.22 1.60 18.93
C PRO A 207 -7.03 0.08 19.06
N PRO A 208 -6.74 -0.48 20.25
CA PRO A 208 -6.42 -1.91 20.43
C PRO A 208 -7.47 -2.89 19.87
N VAL A 209 -8.73 -2.49 19.91
CA VAL A 209 -9.86 -3.29 19.37
C VAL A 209 -9.83 -3.40 17.84
N ILE A 210 -9.17 -2.46 17.17
CA ILE A 210 -8.96 -2.46 15.74
C ILE A 210 -7.67 -3.23 15.46
N ASN A 211 -7.78 -4.56 15.50
CA ASN A 211 -6.66 -5.47 15.31
C ASN A 211 -7.15 -6.85 14.85
N HIS A 212 -6.25 -7.64 14.25
CA HIS A 212 -6.49 -9.05 13.98
C HIS A 212 -5.21 -9.90 14.09
N PRO A 213 -5.19 -10.99 14.89
CA PRO A 213 -6.22 -11.35 15.87
C PRO A 213 -6.35 -10.30 16.99
N PRO A 214 -7.46 -10.26 17.74
CA PRO A 214 -7.56 -9.40 18.91
C PRO A 214 -6.44 -9.70 19.92
N GLY A 215 -5.72 -8.68 20.39
CA GLY A 215 -4.73 -8.81 21.48
C GLY A 215 -3.31 -9.26 21.09
N THR A 216 -2.82 -8.93 19.89
CA THR A 216 -1.45 -9.31 19.44
C THR A 216 -0.31 -8.86 20.38
N PRO A 217 0.89 -9.48 20.31
CA PRO A 217 1.97 -9.35 21.31
C PRO A 217 2.68 -7.99 21.39
N ARG A 218 2.45 -7.05 20.46
CA ARG A 218 3.06 -5.69 20.51
C ARG A 218 2.55 -4.84 21.70
N GLY A 219 1.72 -5.42 22.55
CA GLY A 219 1.26 -4.89 23.82
C GLY A 219 -0.24 -4.60 23.81
N PRO A 220 -0.90 -4.61 24.98
CA PRO A 220 -2.36 -4.46 25.09
C PRO A 220 -2.89 -3.07 24.69
N ARG A 221 -2.04 -2.17 24.18
CA ARG A 221 -2.33 -0.74 23.97
C ARG A 221 -2.29 -0.27 22.51
N ALA A 222 -1.93 -1.11 21.54
CA ALA A 222 -1.88 -0.73 20.13
C ALA A 222 -2.62 -1.74 19.24
N GLY A 223 -3.52 -1.24 18.40
CA GLY A 223 -4.15 -1.98 17.32
C GLY A 223 -3.31 -1.98 16.03
N GLU A 224 -3.80 -2.67 15.02
CA GLU A 224 -3.14 -2.89 13.74
C GLU A 224 -4.24 -2.78 12.65
N SER A 225 -4.40 -1.59 12.06
CA SER A 225 -5.53 -1.31 11.18
C SER A 225 -5.42 -2.01 9.83
N GLY A 226 -4.20 -2.26 9.36
CA GLY A 226 -3.98 -3.01 8.12
C GLY A 226 -4.40 -4.47 8.27
N ARG A 227 -4.03 -5.14 9.37
CA ARG A 227 -4.47 -6.50 9.72
C ARG A 227 -5.97 -6.57 9.94
N TYR A 228 -6.58 -5.55 10.56
CA TYR A 228 -8.03 -5.47 10.66
C TYR A 228 -8.67 -5.45 9.25
N TRP A 229 -8.16 -4.62 8.34
CA TRP A 229 -8.64 -4.56 6.96
C TRP A 229 -8.44 -5.90 6.23
N GLU A 230 -7.26 -6.51 6.33
CA GLU A 230 -6.97 -7.82 5.74
C GLU A 230 -7.99 -8.87 6.20
N ALA A 231 -8.25 -8.95 7.51
CA ALA A 231 -9.21 -9.89 8.06
C ALA A 231 -10.63 -9.70 7.51
N LYS A 232 -11.05 -8.44 7.27
CA LYS A 232 -12.36 -8.14 6.67
C LYS A 232 -12.38 -8.38 5.16
N PHE A 233 -11.29 -8.11 4.46
CA PHE A 233 -11.21 -8.17 3.01
C PHE A 233 -10.92 -9.60 2.50
N PHE A 234 -9.97 -10.29 3.12
CA PHE A 234 -9.54 -11.64 2.77
C PHE A 234 -10.25 -12.73 3.57
N GLY A 235 -10.77 -12.40 4.75
CA GLY A 235 -11.25 -13.37 5.74
C GLY A 235 -10.13 -13.94 6.62
N CYS A 236 -8.89 -13.46 6.45
CA CYS A 236 -7.69 -13.87 7.17
C CYS A 236 -6.63 -12.76 7.10
N VAL A 237 -5.54 -12.89 7.85
CA VAL A 237 -4.30 -12.12 7.64
C VAL A 237 -3.34 -12.95 6.82
N VAL A 238 -2.72 -12.37 5.79
CA VAL A 238 -1.78 -13.08 4.92
C VAL A 238 -0.38 -12.98 5.51
N GLU A 239 0.24 -14.12 5.81
CA GLU A 239 1.59 -14.18 6.37
C GLU A 239 2.52 -14.99 5.47
N ALA A 240 3.68 -14.41 5.16
CA ALA A 240 4.73 -15.06 4.38
C ALA A 240 5.77 -15.71 5.29
N HIS A 241 5.99 -17.00 5.13
CA HIS A 241 6.98 -17.78 5.89
C HIS A 241 8.11 -18.28 4.99
N HIS A 242 9.30 -18.38 5.54
CA HIS A 242 10.49 -18.83 4.83
C HIS A 242 10.40 -20.29 4.39
N ASP A 243 10.64 -20.55 3.10
CA ASP A 243 10.96 -21.89 2.61
C ASP A 243 12.49 -22.07 2.60
N PRO A 244 13.07 -22.93 3.48
CA PRO A 244 14.50 -23.19 3.48
C PRO A 244 15.00 -23.91 2.22
N ARG A 245 14.10 -24.41 1.36
CA ARG A 245 14.43 -25.08 0.10
C ARG A 245 14.46 -24.13 -1.08
N ASP A 246 13.96 -22.89 -0.91
CA ASP A 246 13.96 -21.90 -1.97
C ASP A 246 15.37 -21.31 -2.13
N PRO A 247 16.01 -21.45 -3.32
CA PRO A 247 17.39 -21.02 -3.53
C PRO A 247 17.57 -19.50 -3.43
N ARG A 248 16.47 -18.72 -3.41
CA ARG A 248 16.53 -17.26 -3.27
C ARG A 248 16.80 -16.81 -1.83
N GLY A 249 16.78 -17.71 -0.85
CA GLY A 249 17.07 -17.38 0.55
C GLY A 249 16.14 -16.29 1.09
N SER A 250 16.69 -15.17 1.58
CA SER A 250 15.90 -14.01 2.06
C SER A 250 15.15 -13.24 0.97
N ASN A 251 15.51 -13.46 -0.30
CA ASN A 251 14.93 -12.76 -1.47
C ASN A 251 13.71 -13.50 -2.04
N GLN A 252 13.26 -14.57 -1.40
CA GLN A 252 12.00 -15.23 -1.77
C GLN A 252 10.78 -14.42 -1.30
N ALA A 253 9.62 -14.69 -1.92
CA ALA A 253 8.35 -14.23 -1.39
C ALA A 253 7.94 -14.97 -0.11
N GLY A 254 8.37 -16.24 0.02
CA GLY A 254 7.96 -17.17 1.07
C GLY A 254 6.77 -18.04 0.65
N ILE A 255 6.39 -18.93 1.54
CA ILE A 255 5.14 -19.70 1.50
C ILE A 255 4.07 -18.86 2.19
N PHE A 256 2.99 -18.56 1.48
CA PHE A 256 1.89 -17.77 2.03
C PHE A 256 0.91 -18.64 2.80
N PHE A 257 0.54 -18.15 3.98
CA PHE A 257 -0.49 -18.72 4.82
C PHE A 257 -1.56 -17.67 5.11
N GLY A 258 -2.83 -18.08 5.11
CA GLY A 258 -3.91 -17.28 5.69
C GLY A 258 -4.08 -17.63 7.16
N THR A 259 -3.87 -16.66 8.06
CA THR A 259 -3.99 -16.81 9.51
C THR A 259 -5.33 -16.24 10.00
N LEU A 260 -6.11 -17.02 10.76
CA LEU A 260 -7.50 -16.66 11.15
C LEU A 260 -7.65 -16.10 12.57
N ASP A 261 -6.81 -16.53 13.50
CA ASP A 261 -6.90 -16.16 14.92
C ASP A 261 -5.52 -16.18 15.60
N GLY A 262 -4.46 -16.08 14.80
CA GLY A 262 -3.07 -16.23 15.25
C GLY A 262 -2.67 -17.66 15.61
N ARG A 263 -3.58 -18.65 15.52
CA ARG A 263 -3.29 -20.05 15.84
C ARG A 263 -3.62 -20.99 14.68
N ARG A 264 -4.75 -20.77 14.01
CA ARG A 264 -5.19 -21.53 12.85
C ARG A 264 -4.75 -20.84 11.57
N SER A 265 -4.23 -21.65 10.67
CA SER A 265 -3.68 -21.23 9.39
C SER A 265 -4.05 -22.23 8.29
N PHE A 266 -3.92 -21.79 7.04
CA PHE A 266 -4.00 -22.66 5.88
C PHE A 266 -3.01 -22.18 4.81
N PRO A 267 -2.36 -23.08 4.06
CA PRO A 267 -1.50 -22.67 2.96
C PRO A 267 -2.36 -22.05 1.85
N MET A 268 -1.92 -20.91 1.33
CA MET A 268 -2.61 -20.27 0.22
C MET A 268 -2.27 -20.96 -1.10
N GLN A 269 -3.31 -21.26 -1.88
CA GLN A 269 -3.13 -21.79 -3.22
C GLN A 269 -2.67 -20.68 -4.17
N HIS A 270 -1.69 -20.99 -5.03
CA HIS A 270 -1.17 -20.02 -5.99
C HIS A 270 -2.24 -19.49 -6.96
N GLN A 271 -3.27 -20.29 -7.28
CA GLN A 271 -4.40 -19.86 -8.11
C GLN A 271 -5.13 -18.63 -7.54
N ILE A 272 -5.21 -18.50 -6.21
CA ILE A 272 -5.79 -17.32 -5.57
C ILE A 272 -4.91 -16.10 -5.83
N ILE A 273 -3.59 -16.25 -5.68
CA ILE A 273 -2.60 -15.20 -5.97
C ILE A 273 -2.76 -14.73 -7.42
N MET A 274 -2.85 -15.65 -8.37
CA MET A 274 -3.03 -15.34 -9.80
C MET A 274 -4.30 -14.49 -10.04
N ARG A 275 -5.44 -14.86 -9.43
CA ARG A 275 -6.68 -14.10 -9.59
C ARG A 275 -6.54 -12.67 -9.07
N TYR A 276 -5.92 -12.51 -7.91
CA TYR A 276 -5.70 -11.19 -7.33
C TYR A 276 -4.77 -10.32 -8.17
N VAL A 277 -3.65 -10.85 -8.68
CA VAL A 277 -2.76 -10.07 -9.57
C VAL A 277 -3.41 -9.74 -10.93
N GLN A 278 -4.49 -10.43 -11.28
CA GLN A 278 -5.35 -10.15 -12.44
C GLN A 278 -6.57 -9.26 -12.12
N LEU A 279 -6.59 -8.62 -10.94
CA LEU A 279 -7.67 -7.74 -10.47
C LEU A 279 -9.02 -8.44 -10.25
N ASP A 280 -9.03 -9.77 -10.10
CA ASP A 280 -10.23 -10.52 -9.72
C ASP A 280 -10.29 -10.73 -8.20
N PHE A 281 -11.12 -9.92 -7.55
CA PHE A 281 -11.34 -9.94 -6.09
C PHE A 281 -12.68 -10.57 -5.69
N THR A 282 -13.35 -11.28 -6.61
CA THR A 282 -14.72 -11.77 -6.39
C THR A 282 -14.79 -12.82 -5.28
N VAL A 283 -13.74 -13.62 -5.09
CA VAL A 283 -13.70 -14.71 -4.11
C VAL A 283 -12.75 -14.33 -2.97
N PRO A 284 -13.16 -14.46 -1.70
CA PRO A 284 -12.26 -14.24 -0.57
C PRO A 284 -11.17 -15.32 -0.52
N ILE A 285 -10.02 -15.00 0.08
CA ILE A 285 -8.93 -15.96 0.24
C ILE A 285 -9.37 -17.11 1.15
N TYR A 286 -10.09 -16.80 2.23
CA TYR A 286 -10.65 -17.80 3.13
C TYR A 286 -12.11 -18.10 2.82
N SER A 287 -12.47 -19.39 2.91
CA SER A 287 -13.84 -19.89 2.93
C SER A 287 -13.96 -20.99 3.98
N SER A 288 -15.15 -21.14 4.58
CA SER A 288 -15.37 -22.00 5.77
C SER A 288 -15.11 -23.50 5.55
N ASN A 289 -14.99 -23.92 4.30
CA ASN A 289 -14.69 -25.29 3.86
C ASN A 289 -13.18 -25.58 3.76
N ILE A 290 -12.30 -24.61 4.01
CA ILE A 290 -10.84 -24.84 4.00
C ILE A 290 -10.41 -25.48 5.32
N ALA A 291 -9.75 -26.63 5.23
CA ALA A 291 -9.15 -27.28 6.39
C ALA A 291 -7.99 -26.43 6.94
N THR A 292 -8.01 -26.18 8.26
CA THR A 292 -6.99 -25.37 8.93
C THR A 292 -6.09 -26.22 9.82
N SER A 293 -4.82 -25.86 9.92
CA SER A 293 -3.85 -26.45 10.83
C SER A 293 -3.10 -25.36 11.60
N ARG A 294 -2.33 -25.75 12.62
CA ARG A 294 -1.34 -24.85 13.22
C ARG A 294 -0.15 -24.73 12.29
N ILE A 295 0.39 -23.51 12.16
CA ILE A 295 1.70 -23.33 11.51
C ILE A 295 2.73 -24.16 12.29
N SER A 296 3.61 -24.85 11.58
CA SER A 296 4.64 -25.69 12.18
C SER A 296 5.50 -24.88 13.15
N ALA A 297 5.72 -25.44 14.35
CA ALA A 297 6.68 -24.87 15.31
C ALA A 297 8.05 -24.72 14.62
N GLY A 298 8.60 -23.50 14.63
CA GLY A 298 9.86 -23.17 13.95
C GLY A 298 9.71 -22.53 12.56
N ALA A 299 8.49 -22.30 12.06
CA ALA A 299 8.31 -21.45 10.88
C ALA A 299 8.79 -20.03 11.18
N VAL A 300 9.61 -19.48 10.29
CA VAL A 300 10.18 -18.13 10.42
C VAL A 300 9.46 -17.21 9.45
N ALA A 301 8.89 -16.11 9.94
CA ALA A 301 8.24 -15.14 9.07
C ALA A 301 9.28 -14.43 8.20
N MET A 302 8.95 -14.15 6.93
CA MET A 302 9.87 -13.48 6.00
C MET A 302 10.29 -12.09 6.50
N GLN A 303 9.39 -11.37 7.18
CA GLN A 303 9.69 -10.08 7.81
C GLN A 303 10.84 -10.15 8.83
N ASP A 304 11.03 -11.28 9.50
CA ASP A 304 12.07 -11.46 10.54
C ASP A 304 13.44 -11.81 9.93
N ILE A 305 13.45 -12.26 8.68
CA ILE A 305 14.66 -12.62 7.94
C ILE A 305 15.23 -11.40 7.20
N ARG A 306 14.35 -10.53 6.69
CA ARG A 306 14.76 -9.34 5.94
C ARG A 306 15.21 -8.26 6.92
N ARG A 307 16.52 -7.99 6.91
CA ARG A 307 17.12 -6.99 7.79
C ARG A 307 17.27 -5.66 7.06
N PRO A 308 16.92 -4.53 7.71
CA PRO A 308 17.22 -3.22 7.16
C PRO A 308 18.74 -3.00 7.09
N SER A 309 19.15 -2.07 6.21
CA SER A 309 20.50 -1.55 6.12
C SER A 309 20.89 -0.86 7.43
N ARG A 310 22.20 -0.71 7.65
CA ARG A 310 22.74 -0.02 8.83
C ARG A 310 22.77 1.50 8.67
N PHE A 311 22.34 2.03 7.54
CA PHE A 311 22.37 3.45 7.29
C PHE A 311 21.31 4.18 8.16
N PRO A 312 21.58 5.43 8.59
CA PRO A 312 20.69 6.18 9.49
C PRO A 312 19.45 6.71 8.75
N ASP A 313 18.25 6.44 9.23
CA ASP A 313 17.00 6.90 8.58
C ASP A 313 16.78 8.43 8.68
N VAL A 314 15.83 8.98 7.91
CA VAL A 314 15.41 10.38 8.05
C VAL A 314 14.79 10.57 9.43
N GLY A 315 15.32 11.50 10.21
CA GLY A 315 14.83 11.83 11.55
C GLY A 315 14.42 13.30 11.68
N GLY A 316 13.66 13.61 12.73
CA GLY A 316 13.25 14.98 13.04
C GLY A 316 12.05 15.46 12.22
N ASP A 317 11.99 16.77 11.98
CA ASP A 317 10.97 17.39 11.14
C ASP A 317 11.14 16.99 9.67
N LEU A 318 10.12 16.31 9.13
CA LEU A 318 10.12 15.83 7.74
C LEU A 318 9.67 16.89 6.73
N THR A 319 9.28 18.08 7.17
CA THR A 319 8.77 19.14 6.28
C THR A 319 9.76 19.53 5.18
N PRO A 320 11.05 19.81 5.46
CA PRO A 320 12.02 20.14 4.41
C PRO A 320 12.25 18.98 3.44
N TYR A 321 12.20 17.74 3.94
CA TYR A 321 12.31 16.55 3.11
C TYR A 321 11.14 16.44 2.14
N PHE A 322 9.91 16.66 2.63
CA PHE A 322 8.72 16.67 1.78
C PHE A 322 8.72 17.81 0.77
N GLU A 323 9.14 19.02 1.15
CA GLU A 323 9.32 20.14 0.21
C GLU A 323 10.25 19.75 -0.94
N MET A 324 11.42 19.19 -0.61
CA MET A 324 12.40 18.74 -1.59
C MET A 324 11.80 17.70 -2.54
N ILE A 325 11.26 16.58 -2.04
CA ILE A 325 10.76 15.52 -2.93
C ILE A 325 9.50 15.94 -3.68
N ASN A 326 8.65 16.81 -3.11
CA ASN A 326 7.43 17.27 -3.77
C ASN A 326 7.68 18.35 -4.82
N SER A 327 8.84 19.01 -4.78
CA SER A 327 9.30 19.95 -5.81
C SER A 327 9.80 19.29 -7.10
N LEU A 328 10.08 17.97 -7.06
CA LEU A 328 10.58 17.23 -8.22
C LEU A 328 9.58 17.26 -9.39
N PRO A 329 10.03 17.03 -10.64
CA PRO A 329 9.13 16.95 -11.79
C PRO A 329 8.00 15.94 -11.57
N ARG A 330 6.84 16.22 -12.17
CA ARG A 330 5.70 15.30 -12.13
C ARG A 330 5.91 14.19 -13.16
N GLN A 331 5.69 12.95 -12.74
CA GLN A 331 5.65 11.81 -13.64
C GLN A 331 4.21 11.32 -13.81
N ARG A 332 3.81 10.99 -15.04
CA ARG A 332 2.47 10.49 -15.37
C ARG A 332 2.57 9.16 -16.09
N VAL A 333 1.89 8.15 -15.57
CA VAL A 333 1.65 6.88 -16.27
C VAL A 333 0.30 6.98 -16.95
N SER A 334 0.27 6.89 -18.28
CA SER A 334 -1.00 6.87 -19.02
C SER A 334 -1.81 5.63 -18.67
N ARG A 335 -3.10 5.61 -19.03
CA ARG A 335 -3.94 4.43 -18.88
C ARG A 335 -3.33 3.22 -19.61
N ASP A 336 -2.98 3.39 -20.89
CA ASP A 336 -2.39 2.32 -21.69
C ASP A 336 -1.05 1.84 -21.12
N GLY A 337 -0.22 2.77 -20.64
CA GLY A 337 1.05 2.42 -19.99
C GLY A 337 0.83 1.64 -18.70
N LEU A 338 -0.24 1.94 -17.96
CA LEU A 338 -0.62 1.21 -16.76
C LEU A 338 -1.17 -0.19 -17.11
N GLU A 339 -2.02 -0.30 -18.14
CA GLU A 339 -2.49 -1.59 -18.66
C GLU A 339 -1.29 -2.47 -19.11
N GLU A 340 -0.30 -1.89 -19.78
CA GLU A 340 0.95 -2.58 -20.14
C GLU A 340 1.73 -3.04 -18.90
N ILE A 341 1.89 -2.18 -17.90
CA ILE A 341 2.50 -2.55 -16.61
C ILE A 341 1.74 -3.73 -15.98
N MET A 342 0.41 -3.72 -15.98
CA MET A 342 -0.39 -4.79 -15.39
C MET A 342 -0.20 -6.15 -16.09
N HIS A 343 0.16 -6.18 -17.38
CA HIS A 343 0.48 -7.43 -18.07
C HIS A 343 1.75 -8.13 -17.55
N MET A 344 2.63 -7.42 -16.85
CA MET A 344 3.90 -7.98 -16.39
C MET A 344 3.75 -9.17 -15.43
N ALA A 345 2.61 -9.26 -14.73
CA ALA A 345 2.30 -10.40 -13.86
C ALA A 345 2.19 -11.73 -14.63
N MET A 346 1.81 -11.69 -15.91
CA MET A 346 1.72 -12.87 -16.78
C MET A 346 2.86 -12.94 -17.79
N ARG A 347 3.48 -11.80 -18.09
CA ARG A 347 4.47 -11.62 -19.15
C ARG A 347 5.65 -10.81 -18.59
N PRO A 348 6.59 -11.46 -17.88
CA PRO A 348 7.67 -10.78 -17.16
C PRO A 348 8.54 -9.85 -18.01
N GLU A 349 8.55 -10.04 -19.33
CA GLU A 349 9.23 -9.14 -20.27
C GLU A 349 8.74 -7.68 -20.17
N PHE A 350 7.48 -7.45 -19.79
CA PHE A 350 6.94 -6.11 -19.57
C PHE A 350 7.45 -5.45 -18.30
N VAL A 351 8.26 -6.09 -17.45
CA VAL A 351 9.00 -5.35 -16.42
C VAL A 351 10.04 -4.42 -17.06
N ARG A 352 10.48 -4.71 -18.29
CA ARG A 352 11.33 -3.80 -19.08
C ARG A 352 10.42 -2.89 -19.93
N PRO A 353 10.68 -1.59 -20.03
CA PRO A 353 9.99 -0.75 -21.00
C PRO A 353 10.21 -1.29 -22.40
N VAL A 354 9.18 -1.27 -23.24
CA VAL A 354 9.38 -1.39 -24.68
C VAL A 354 10.29 -0.24 -25.07
N SER A 355 11.48 -0.54 -25.59
CA SER A 355 12.37 0.48 -26.10
C SER A 355 11.62 1.26 -27.18
N VAL A 356 11.24 2.51 -26.90
CA VAL A 356 10.73 3.40 -27.92
C VAL A 356 11.87 3.54 -28.91
N ARG A 357 11.71 2.98 -30.11
CA ARG A 357 12.56 3.35 -31.25
C ARG A 357 12.31 4.84 -31.46
N VAL A 358 13.28 5.66 -31.05
CA VAL A 358 13.33 7.09 -31.37
C VAL A 358 13.48 7.23 -32.87
#